data_AF-J5YAJ4-F1
#
_entry.id   AF-J5YAJ4-F1
#
_cell.length_a   1.000
_cell.length_b   1.000
_cell.length_c   1.000
_cell.angle_alpha   90.00
_cell.angle_beta   90.00
_cell.angle_gamma   90.00
#
_symmetry.space_group_name_H-M   'P 1'
#
loop_
_entity.id
_entity.type
_entity.pdbx_description
1 polymer ?
#
loop_
_entity_poly.entity_id
_entity_poly.type
_entity_poly.pdbx_seq_one_letter_code
_entity_poly.pdbx_strand_id
1 'polypeptide(L)'
;MGDNTTFDAAFLDGIDPRIVERICATLQCDRRDIVDVAPVSAGLTNKSFRFSCAGEAYIYRHPGVGSDALINRTSEAYALGIARKLGLDSTFVHEDPIEGWKISRFIPGCVEFDYGDEAQVDAAMELIRRLHRSGETSPWSLDFHEEALRILGMLEQASYPIPDGFSELRATIDEAAAFLARERGEKVFCHNDFYGPNILVKDGRLQLIDWEYAAMGDYGCDLGNFIAQTPEYSLDDCTRLFDSYFQRPATPAEARHCLACAAVVGFYWYVWSMFQEMQGNPMGEWQDIWRRAAQRFGAHVLPSYRCDPALRARRMSRKEFDRLVARAEAGKASEDELQALEPYRAKRAVLLAAGFGSRLLPVTATTPKPLVRVHGVRIIDRLIDALRAVGIEEIYVVRGYLKDEFDRLLPTYPMLRFIDNPLYDSTNNISSAAAAAGCFENAYVFESDLLLANPGLVTKYQFESNYLAIPVPATEDWCFDADEKGSITRIAKGSDKPCWQMVGLSFWTKEDGARLAADIPAVFAQSGDCAQIFWDDVALVHRADAYDVHVRECSFDDVVEIDTFAELQAIDPAYAVEGD
;
A
#
# COMPACT_ATOMS: atom_id res chain seq x y z
N MET A 1 -39.34 45.02 -21.84
CA MET A 1 -39.43 43.65 -21.30
C MET A 1 -39.75 42.76 -22.48
N GLY A 2 -38.73 42.08 -23.02
CA GLY A 2 -38.95 41.04 -24.03
C GLY A 2 -39.59 39.83 -23.37
N ASP A 3 -40.41 39.10 -24.10
CA ASP A 3 -41.20 37.99 -23.60
C ASP A 3 -40.32 36.76 -23.31
N ASN A 4 -39.84 36.61 -22.07
CA ASN A 4 -38.99 35.47 -21.64
C ASN A 4 -39.68 34.12 -21.91
N THR A 5 -41.01 34.05 -21.86
CA THR A 5 -41.80 32.86 -22.17
C THR A 5 -41.61 32.34 -23.60
N THR A 6 -41.38 33.24 -24.57
CA THR A 6 -41.12 32.83 -25.96
C THR A 6 -39.72 32.24 -26.11
N PHE A 7 -38.73 32.77 -25.37
CA PHE A 7 -37.37 32.22 -25.36
C PHE A 7 -37.30 30.86 -24.67
N ASP A 8 -37.94 30.73 -23.49
CA ASP A 8 -38.01 29.47 -22.74
C ASP A 8 -38.63 28.36 -23.58
N ALA A 9 -39.75 28.64 -24.26
CA ALA A 9 -40.40 27.69 -25.16
C ALA A 9 -39.46 27.28 -26.31
N ALA A 10 -38.83 28.23 -26.99
CA ALA A 10 -37.93 27.95 -28.11
C ALA A 10 -36.67 27.18 -27.68
N PHE A 11 -36.12 27.47 -26.49
CA PHE A 11 -34.96 26.77 -25.94
C PHE A 11 -35.34 25.33 -25.54
N LEU A 12 -36.45 25.15 -24.82
CA LEU A 12 -36.95 23.83 -24.40
C LEU A 12 -37.40 22.95 -25.58
N ASP A 13 -37.88 23.55 -26.67
CA ASP A 13 -38.21 22.83 -27.91
C ASP A 13 -36.95 22.40 -28.69
N GLY A 14 -35.81 23.06 -28.44
CA GLY A 14 -34.49 22.69 -28.97
C GLY A 14 -33.74 21.64 -28.13
N ILE A 15 -34.23 21.30 -26.94
CA ILE A 15 -33.65 20.29 -26.05
C ILE A 15 -34.37 18.94 -26.25
N ASP A 16 -33.65 17.83 -26.07
CA ASP A 16 -34.24 16.48 -26.08
C ASP A 16 -35.47 16.42 -25.14
N PRO A 17 -36.67 16.07 -25.64
CA PRO A 17 -37.91 16.03 -24.85
C PRO A 17 -37.80 15.19 -23.57
N ARG A 18 -36.96 14.15 -23.57
CA ARG A 18 -36.73 13.29 -22.40
C ARG A 18 -36.13 14.04 -21.22
N ILE A 19 -35.37 15.11 -21.45
CA ILE A 19 -34.77 15.94 -20.40
C ILE A 19 -35.87 16.64 -19.60
N VAL A 20 -36.86 17.21 -20.29
CA VAL A 20 -37.98 17.91 -19.63
C VAL A 20 -38.84 16.93 -18.84
N GLU A 21 -39.11 15.74 -19.40
CA GLU A 21 -39.83 14.67 -18.70
C GLU A 21 -39.11 14.24 -17.40
N ARG A 22 -37.79 14.14 -17.42
CA ARG A 22 -36.96 13.81 -16.23
C ARG A 22 -37.03 14.88 -15.16
N ILE A 23 -36.94 16.16 -15.54
CA ILE A 23 -37.07 17.29 -14.61
C ILE A 23 -38.45 17.23 -13.93
N CYS A 24 -39.52 17.08 -14.72
CA CYS A 24 -40.89 16.96 -14.21
C CYS A 24 -41.05 15.78 -13.25
N ALA A 25 -40.52 14.61 -13.60
CA ALA A 25 -40.59 13.42 -12.76
C ALA A 25 -39.80 13.59 -11.44
N THR A 26 -38.62 14.21 -11.51
CA THR A 26 -37.72 14.38 -10.36
C THR A 26 -38.24 15.44 -9.37
N LEU A 27 -38.68 16.59 -9.89
CA LEU A 27 -39.17 17.71 -9.07
C LEU A 27 -40.67 17.63 -8.80
N GLN A 28 -41.36 16.62 -9.34
CA GLN A 28 -42.81 16.45 -9.24
C GLN A 28 -43.59 17.70 -9.71
N CYS A 29 -43.23 18.22 -10.88
CA CYS A 29 -43.81 19.44 -11.47
C CYS A 29 -44.38 19.20 -12.88
N ASP A 30 -45.17 20.15 -13.39
CA ASP A 30 -45.61 20.18 -14.79
C ASP A 30 -44.57 20.89 -15.68
N ARG A 31 -44.55 20.60 -16.99
CA ARG A 31 -43.67 21.29 -17.97
C ARG A 31 -43.81 22.82 -17.91
N ARG A 32 -45.03 23.31 -17.68
CA ARG A 32 -45.33 24.75 -17.59
C ARG A 32 -44.71 25.43 -16.37
N ASP A 33 -44.29 24.65 -15.37
CA ASP A 33 -43.69 25.17 -14.15
C ASP A 33 -42.18 25.39 -14.33
N ILE A 34 -41.60 24.94 -15.45
CA ILE A 34 -40.20 25.14 -15.82
C ILE A 34 -40.08 26.43 -16.62
N VAL A 35 -39.46 27.45 -16.02
CA VAL A 35 -39.34 28.81 -16.57
C VAL A 35 -37.92 29.36 -16.36
N ASP A 36 -37.61 30.53 -16.92
CA ASP A 36 -36.31 31.22 -16.78
C ASP A 36 -35.12 30.35 -17.20
N VAL A 37 -35.25 29.66 -18.33
CA VAL A 37 -34.26 28.69 -18.79
C VAL A 37 -33.11 29.43 -19.47
N ALA A 38 -31.88 29.16 -19.03
CA ALA A 38 -30.70 29.80 -19.60
C ALA A 38 -29.50 28.84 -19.63
N PRO A 39 -28.70 28.81 -20.72
CA PRO A 39 -27.48 28.02 -20.76
C PRO A 39 -26.48 28.50 -19.70
N VAL A 40 -25.74 27.56 -19.10
CA VAL A 40 -24.65 27.85 -18.16
C VAL A 40 -23.34 27.51 -18.86
N SER A 41 -22.49 28.52 -19.05
CA SER A 41 -21.19 28.40 -19.74
C SER A 41 -20.02 28.02 -18.82
N ALA A 42 -20.29 27.61 -17.57
CA ALA A 42 -19.26 27.22 -16.61
C ALA A 42 -19.06 25.69 -16.60
N GLY A 43 -17.80 25.25 -16.68
CA GLY A 43 -17.38 23.84 -16.74
C GLY A 43 -16.81 23.44 -18.11
N LEU A 44 -15.76 22.59 -18.12
CA LEU A 44 -15.00 22.25 -19.34
C LEU A 44 -15.65 21.16 -20.22
N THR A 45 -16.46 20.28 -19.64
CA THR A 45 -16.88 19.02 -20.29
C THR A 45 -18.38 18.83 -20.43
N ASN A 46 -19.20 19.57 -19.69
CA ASN A 46 -20.61 19.27 -19.51
C ASN A 46 -21.56 20.27 -20.16
N LYS A 47 -22.71 19.78 -20.64
CA LYS A 47 -23.80 20.63 -21.13
C LYS A 47 -24.73 20.94 -19.97
N SER A 48 -24.70 22.19 -19.51
CA SER A 48 -25.46 22.63 -18.34
C SER A 48 -26.40 23.79 -18.70
N PHE A 49 -27.58 23.80 -18.10
CA PHE A 49 -28.49 24.95 -18.16
C PHE A 49 -29.17 25.16 -16.81
N ARG A 50 -29.48 26.42 -16.51
CA ARG A 50 -30.26 26.84 -15.35
C ARG A 50 -31.73 26.90 -15.73
N PHE A 51 -32.60 26.61 -14.78
CA PHE A 51 -34.05 26.81 -14.89
C PHE A 51 -34.64 27.11 -13.51
N SER A 52 -35.82 27.70 -13.47
CA SER A 52 -36.63 27.91 -12.26
C SER A 52 -37.80 26.93 -12.26
N CYS A 53 -38.13 26.38 -11.10
CA CYS A 53 -39.32 25.54 -10.89
C CYS A 53 -39.88 25.79 -9.49
N ALA A 54 -41.19 26.04 -9.38
CA ALA A 54 -41.90 26.31 -8.12
C ALA A 54 -41.26 27.41 -7.25
N GLY A 55 -40.66 28.43 -7.88
CA GLY A 55 -40.02 29.57 -7.20
C GLY A 55 -38.56 29.33 -6.77
N GLU A 56 -38.03 28.13 -7.00
CA GLU A 56 -36.64 27.78 -6.73
C GLU A 56 -35.84 27.65 -8.03
N ALA A 57 -34.54 27.96 -7.99
CA ALA A 57 -33.67 27.87 -9.15
C ALA A 57 -32.81 26.59 -9.10
N TYR A 58 -32.62 25.95 -10.25
CA TYR A 58 -31.92 24.69 -10.42
C TYR A 58 -30.94 24.75 -11.60
N ILE A 59 -29.95 23.86 -11.58
CA ILE A 59 -29.09 23.56 -12.72
C ILE A 59 -29.36 22.11 -13.12
N TYR A 60 -29.64 21.90 -14.40
CA TYR A 60 -29.59 20.58 -15.03
C TYR A 60 -28.23 20.44 -15.71
N ARG A 61 -27.55 19.30 -15.48
CA ARG A 61 -26.30 18.94 -16.15
C ARG A 61 -26.47 17.60 -16.85
N HIS A 62 -26.11 17.59 -18.12
CA HIS A 62 -26.01 16.38 -18.92
C HIS A 62 -24.54 16.07 -19.21
N PRO A 63 -24.13 14.80 -19.07
CA PRO A 63 -22.76 14.39 -19.33
C PRO A 63 -22.37 14.68 -20.79
N GLY A 64 -21.13 15.13 -20.98
CA GLY A 64 -20.55 15.34 -22.31
C GLY A 64 -20.34 14.01 -23.05
N VAL A 65 -20.40 14.05 -24.39
CA VAL A 65 -20.12 12.87 -25.23
C VAL A 65 -18.67 12.42 -25.01
N GLY A 66 -18.47 11.15 -24.63
CA GLY A 66 -17.14 10.57 -24.40
C GLY A 66 -16.65 10.56 -22.95
N SER A 67 -17.39 11.16 -22.02
CA SER A 67 -17.05 11.16 -20.57
C SER A 67 -17.12 9.77 -19.91
N ASP A 68 -17.88 8.84 -20.49
CA ASP A 68 -18.08 7.47 -19.99
C ASP A 68 -16.79 6.64 -19.91
N ALA A 69 -15.76 6.99 -20.68
CA ALA A 69 -14.50 6.27 -20.70
C ALA A 69 -13.60 6.58 -19.48
N LEU A 70 -13.91 7.65 -18.73
CA LEU A 70 -13.08 8.16 -17.64
C LEU A 70 -13.85 8.31 -16.33
N ILE A 71 -15.16 8.58 -16.37
CA ILE A 71 -15.95 8.88 -15.18
C ILE A 71 -16.76 7.66 -14.73
N ASN A 72 -16.63 7.31 -13.45
CA ASN A 72 -17.44 6.27 -12.82
C ASN A 72 -18.67 6.88 -12.12
N ARG A 73 -19.81 6.85 -12.81
CA ARG A 73 -21.09 7.40 -12.33
C ARG A 73 -21.60 6.77 -11.04
N THR A 74 -21.28 5.51 -10.79
CA THR A 74 -21.64 4.87 -9.51
C THR A 74 -20.80 5.42 -8.36
N SER A 75 -19.54 5.78 -8.63
CA SER A 75 -18.66 6.45 -7.67
C SER A 75 -19.14 7.87 -7.36
N GLU A 76 -19.51 8.65 -8.38
CA GLU A 76 -20.03 10.01 -8.21
C GLU A 76 -21.29 10.04 -7.33
N ALA A 77 -22.29 9.21 -7.64
CA ALA A 77 -23.53 9.14 -6.86
C ALA A 77 -23.28 8.74 -5.39
N TYR A 78 -22.35 7.82 -5.17
CA TYR A 78 -21.92 7.43 -3.83
C TYR A 78 -21.26 8.60 -3.09
N ALA A 79 -20.35 9.31 -3.76
CA ALA A 79 -19.64 10.46 -3.21
C ALA A 79 -20.58 11.62 -2.86
N LEU A 80 -21.58 11.91 -3.70
CA LEU A 80 -22.59 12.94 -3.42
C LEU A 80 -23.41 12.62 -2.16
N GLY A 81 -23.68 11.33 -1.91
CA GLY A 81 -24.27 10.88 -0.66
C GLY A 81 -23.43 11.24 0.58
N ILE A 82 -22.11 11.02 0.48
CA ILE A 82 -21.14 11.38 1.53
C ILE A 82 -21.03 12.91 1.67
N ALA A 83 -20.89 13.63 0.56
CA ALA A 83 -20.79 15.10 0.54
C ALA A 83 -21.99 15.75 1.24
N ARG A 84 -23.20 15.23 0.97
CA ARG A 84 -24.43 15.66 1.65
C ARG A 84 -24.42 15.33 3.14
N LYS A 85 -24.01 14.11 3.51
CA LYS A 85 -23.89 13.67 4.92
C LYS A 85 -22.95 14.57 5.72
N LEU A 86 -21.82 14.97 5.12
CA LEU A 86 -20.81 15.82 5.73
C LEU A 86 -21.14 17.33 5.65
N GLY A 87 -22.20 17.69 4.91
CA GLY A 87 -22.59 19.08 4.68
C GLY A 87 -21.57 19.88 3.87
N LEU A 88 -20.85 19.21 2.96
CA LEU A 88 -19.87 19.81 2.06
C LEU A 88 -20.53 20.29 0.76
N ASP A 89 -21.57 19.59 0.32
CA ASP A 89 -22.44 19.97 -0.81
C ASP A 89 -23.91 19.93 -0.37
N SER A 90 -24.60 21.07 -0.46
CA SER A 90 -26.05 21.17 -0.20
C SER A 90 -26.89 21.37 -1.46
N THR A 91 -26.24 21.46 -2.62
CA THR A 91 -26.86 21.72 -3.92
C THR A 91 -27.51 20.48 -4.49
N PHE A 92 -26.97 19.29 -4.20
CA PHE A 92 -27.42 18.05 -4.83
C PHE A 92 -28.91 17.76 -4.60
N VAL A 93 -29.66 17.55 -5.69
CA VAL A 93 -31.07 17.13 -5.67
C VAL A 93 -31.20 15.68 -6.13
N HIS A 94 -30.67 15.36 -7.31
CA HIS A 94 -30.80 14.04 -7.92
C HIS A 94 -29.72 13.79 -8.97
N GLU A 95 -29.34 12.52 -9.13
CA GLU A 95 -28.51 12.01 -10.22
C GLU A 95 -29.05 10.65 -10.65
N ASP A 96 -29.02 10.41 -11.96
CA ASP A 96 -29.27 9.10 -12.55
C ASP A 96 -27.95 8.33 -12.67
N PRO A 97 -27.75 7.23 -11.92
CA PRO A 97 -26.47 6.51 -11.90
C PRO A 97 -26.18 5.73 -13.18
N ILE A 98 -27.17 5.58 -14.07
CA ILE A 98 -27.03 4.86 -15.34
C ILE A 98 -26.75 5.87 -16.46
N GLU A 99 -27.58 6.89 -16.57
CA GLU A 99 -27.53 7.88 -17.64
C GLU A 99 -26.69 9.13 -17.30
N GLY A 100 -26.28 9.31 -16.05
CA GLY A 100 -25.29 10.29 -15.59
C GLY A 100 -25.74 11.75 -15.58
N TRP A 101 -27.03 12.02 -15.81
CA TRP A 101 -27.57 13.38 -15.72
C TRP A 101 -27.89 13.74 -14.26
N LYS A 102 -27.71 15.02 -13.91
CA LYS A 102 -27.91 15.52 -12.54
C LYS A 102 -28.71 16.81 -12.48
N ILE A 103 -29.44 16.98 -11.38
CA ILE A 103 -30.12 18.20 -10.99
C ILE A 103 -29.55 18.67 -9.66
N SER A 104 -29.13 19.94 -9.62
CA SER A 104 -28.65 20.62 -8.42
C SER A 104 -29.40 21.92 -8.21
N ARG A 105 -29.49 22.39 -6.97
CA ARG A 105 -29.99 23.74 -6.65
C ARG A 105 -28.99 24.78 -7.13
N PHE A 106 -29.49 25.83 -7.78
CA PHE A 106 -28.70 27.00 -8.11
C PHE A 106 -28.61 27.91 -6.88
N ILE A 107 -27.39 28.28 -6.47
CA ILE A 107 -27.18 29.21 -5.37
C ILE A 107 -26.97 30.63 -5.95
N PRO A 108 -27.94 31.55 -5.83
CA PRO A 108 -27.78 32.90 -6.33
C PRO A 108 -26.80 33.69 -5.47
N GLY A 109 -26.00 34.55 -6.11
CA GLY A 109 -25.08 35.47 -5.43
C GLY A 109 -23.77 34.84 -4.96
N CYS A 110 -23.39 33.67 -5.51
CA CYS A 110 -22.03 33.17 -5.34
C CYS A 110 -21.03 34.10 -6.06
N VAL A 111 -19.85 34.25 -5.47
CA VAL A 111 -18.68 34.86 -6.10
C VAL A 111 -17.69 33.77 -6.50
N GLU A 112 -16.82 34.08 -7.45
CA GLU A 112 -15.72 33.20 -7.83
C GLU A 112 -14.73 33.07 -6.67
N PHE A 113 -14.17 31.88 -6.50
CA PHE A 113 -13.16 31.63 -5.48
C PHE A 113 -11.89 32.43 -5.77
N ASP A 114 -11.44 33.22 -4.80
CA ASP A 114 -10.24 34.06 -4.93
C ASP A 114 -9.05 33.38 -4.24
N TYR A 115 -8.09 32.91 -5.05
CA TYR A 115 -6.85 32.31 -4.55
C TYR A 115 -5.95 33.27 -3.76
N GLY A 116 -6.15 34.59 -3.91
CA GLY A 116 -5.45 35.63 -3.15
C GLY A 116 -6.13 36.04 -1.84
N ASP A 117 -7.36 35.58 -1.58
CA ASP A 117 -8.08 35.85 -0.34
C ASP A 117 -7.75 34.77 0.71
N GLU A 118 -6.86 35.12 1.65
CA GLU A 118 -6.41 34.21 2.72
C GLU A 118 -7.58 33.59 3.50
N ALA A 119 -8.67 34.34 3.72
CA ALA A 119 -9.83 33.82 4.46
C ALA A 119 -10.60 32.76 3.66
N GLN A 120 -10.66 32.90 2.33
CA GLN A 120 -11.27 31.88 1.48
C GLN A 120 -10.38 30.64 1.37
N VAL A 121 -9.07 30.81 1.25
CA VAL A 121 -8.09 29.71 1.21
C VAL A 121 -8.11 28.91 2.50
N ASP A 122 -8.10 29.56 3.66
CA ASP A 122 -8.19 28.88 4.96
C ASP A 122 -9.52 28.12 5.11
N ALA A 123 -10.63 28.71 4.67
CA ALA A 123 -11.92 28.04 4.69
C ALA A 123 -11.95 26.82 3.74
N ALA A 124 -11.27 26.88 2.60
CA ALA A 124 -11.15 25.77 1.66
C ALA A 124 -10.29 24.64 2.26
N MET A 125 -9.16 24.97 2.91
CA MET A 125 -8.34 23.99 3.62
C MET A 125 -9.09 23.32 4.76
N GLU A 126 -9.92 24.07 5.48
CA GLU A 126 -10.80 23.48 6.50
C GLU A 126 -11.82 22.52 5.90
N LEU A 127 -12.43 22.90 4.77
CA LEU A 127 -13.41 22.07 4.07
C LEU A 127 -12.80 20.73 3.64
N ILE A 128 -11.66 20.75 2.94
CA ILE A 128 -11.03 19.52 2.44
C ILE A 128 -10.47 18.65 3.57
N ARG A 129 -9.97 19.27 4.63
CA ARG A 129 -9.51 18.56 5.83
C ARG A 129 -10.65 17.84 6.55
N ARG A 130 -11.84 18.45 6.61
CA ARG A 130 -13.04 17.78 7.15
C ARG A 130 -13.41 16.55 6.33
N LEU A 131 -13.25 16.60 5.01
CA LEU A 131 -13.44 15.44 4.14
C LEU A 131 -12.41 14.34 4.48
N HIS A 132 -11.12 14.66 4.47
CA HIS A 132 -10.04 13.70 4.70
C HIS A 132 -10.10 13.05 6.09
N ARG A 133 -10.55 13.79 7.12
CA ARG A 133 -10.68 13.30 8.50
C ARG A 133 -12.04 12.67 8.83
N SER A 134 -12.94 12.57 7.86
CA SER A 134 -14.29 12.04 8.08
C SER A 134 -14.31 10.55 8.43
N GLY A 135 -13.28 9.80 8.01
CA GLY A 135 -13.23 8.34 8.14
C GLY A 135 -14.16 7.60 7.16
N GLU A 136 -14.78 8.32 6.22
CA GLU A 136 -15.59 7.72 5.16
C GLU A 136 -14.71 6.91 4.22
N THR A 137 -15.29 5.88 3.61
CA THR A 137 -14.59 4.98 2.69
C THR A 137 -15.36 4.85 1.39
N SER A 138 -14.65 4.61 0.29
CA SER A 138 -15.23 4.28 -1.01
C SER A 138 -14.69 2.93 -1.50
N PRO A 139 -15.50 2.11 -2.20
CA PRO A 139 -15.00 0.89 -2.85
C PRO A 139 -14.15 1.20 -4.09
N TRP A 140 -14.13 2.45 -4.55
CA TRP A 140 -13.28 2.92 -5.66
C TRP A 140 -12.07 3.68 -5.13
N SER A 141 -10.96 3.54 -5.84
CA SER A 141 -9.72 4.26 -5.58
C SER A 141 -9.23 4.95 -6.85
N LEU A 142 -8.52 6.07 -6.69
CA LEU A 142 -7.86 6.78 -7.78
C LEU A 142 -6.36 6.91 -7.51
N ASP A 143 -5.57 6.52 -8.50
CA ASP A 143 -4.15 6.82 -8.58
C ASP A 143 -3.88 7.63 -9.85
N PHE A 144 -3.46 8.90 -9.67
CA PHE A 144 -3.26 9.83 -10.78
C PHE A 144 -2.16 9.38 -11.74
N HIS A 145 -1.12 8.68 -11.25
CA HIS A 145 -0.03 8.21 -12.10
C HIS A 145 -0.50 7.04 -12.97
N GLU A 146 -1.16 6.05 -12.37
CA GLU A 146 -1.70 4.91 -13.12
C GLU A 146 -2.74 5.36 -14.16
N GLU A 147 -3.61 6.29 -13.79
CA GLU A 147 -4.63 6.82 -14.70
C GLU A 147 -4.03 7.65 -15.85
N ALA A 148 -2.98 8.44 -15.58
CA ALA A 148 -2.24 9.12 -16.64
C ALA A 148 -1.61 8.12 -17.63
N LEU A 149 -1.04 7.02 -17.14
CA LEU A 149 -0.50 5.97 -18.00
C LEU A 149 -1.59 5.27 -18.83
N ARG A 150 -2.78 5.08 -18.26
CA ARG A 150 -3.94 4.53 -18.96
C ARG A 150 -4.36 5.42 -20.14
N ILE A 151 -4.49 6.73 -19.91
CA ILE A 151 -4.83 7.70 -20.96
C ILE A 151 -3.73 7.76 -22.03
N LEU A 152 -2.45 7.69 -21.64
CA LEU A 152 -1.35 7.62 -22.60
C LEU A 152 -1.44 6.40 -23.52
N GLY A 153 -1.84 5.24 -22.99
CA GLY A 153 -2.09 4.06 -23.80
C GLY A 153 -3.18 4.27 -24.85
N MET A 154 -4.24 5.03 -24.51
CA MET A 154 -5.30 5.38 -25.46
C MET A 154 -4.81 6.36 -26.54
N LEU A 155 -4.02 7.37 -26.14
CA LEU A 155 -3.38 8.31 -27.07
C LEU A 155 -2.44 7.59 -28.05
N GLU A 156 -1.66 6.63 -27.56
CA GLU A 156 -0.76 5.81 -28.38
C GLU A 156 -1.53 4.94 -29.38
N GLN A 157 -2.59 4.27 -28.94
CA GLN A 157 -3.47 3.48 -29.82
C GLN A 157 -4.10 4.33 -30.93
N ALA A 158 -4.46 5.57 -30.62
CA ALA A 158 -4.97 6.54 -31.58
C ALA A 158 -3.88 7.19 -32.44
N SER A 159 -2.60 6.86 -32.23
CA SER A 159 -1.45 7.49 -32.88
C SER A 159 -1.45 9.02 -32.74
N TYR A 160 -1.88 9.52 -31.57
CA TYR A 160 -1.92 10.94 -31.27
C TYR A 160 -0.49 11.52 -31.20
N PRO A 161 -0.22 12.71 -31.77
CA PRO A 161 1.11 13.31 -31.75
C PRO A 161 1.52 13.71 -30.32
N ILE A 162 2.63 13.15 -29.84
CA ILE A 162 3.19 13.50 -28.54
C ILE A 162 4.04 14.78 -28.67
N PRO A 163 3.84 15.81 -27.83
CA PRO A 163 4.62 17.04 -27.87
C PRO A 163 6.12 16.85 -27.55
N ASP A 164 6.95 17.75 -28.05
CA ASP A 164 8.38 17.80 -27.71
C ASP A 164 8.60 17.98 -26.20
N GLY A 165 9.62 17.32 -25.65
CA GLY A 165 9.94 17.38 -24.21
C GLY A 165 9.02 16.54 -23.31
N PHE A 166 8.01 15.87 -23.88
CA PHE A 166 7.07 15.04 -23.12
C PHE A 166 7.77 13.86 -22.44
N SER A 167 8.72 13.21 -23.11
CA SER A 167 9.43 12.04 -22.59
C SER A 167 10.25 12.36 -21.35
N GLU A 168 10.92 13.51 -21.33
CA GLU A 168 11.72 14.01 -20.21
C GLU A 168 10.83 14.38 -19.02
N LEU A 169 9.69 15.04 -19.29
CA LEU A 169 8.69 15.33 -18.27
C LEU A 169 8.13 14.04 -17.69
N ARG A 170 7.70 13.10 -18.54
CA ARG A 170 7.21 11.79 -18.11
C ARG A 170 8.22 11.07 -17.23
N ALA A 171 9.49 11.01 -17.63
CA ALA A 171 10.54 10.36 -16.82
C ALA A 171 10.69 11.00 -15.44
N THR A 172 10.59 12.33 -15.36
CA THR A 172 10.59 13.08 -14.09
C THR A 172 9.41 12.67 -13.21
N ILE A 173 8.22 12.56 -13.80
CA ILE A 173 6.98 12.23 -13.09
C ILE A 173 6.94 10.76 -12.68
N ASP A 174 7.36 9.83 -13.55
CA ASP A 174 7.48 8.40 -13.24
C ASP A 174 8.41 8.18 -12.04
N GLU A 175 9.52 8.94 -11.96
CA GLU A 175 10.42 8.88 -10.82
C GLU A 175 9.79 9.46 -9.54
N ALA A 176 9.09 10.60 -9.63
CA ALA A 176 8.40 11.19 -8.50
C ALA A 176 7.27 10.28 -7.97
N ALA A 177 6.49 9.67 -8.85
CA ALA A 177 5.46 8.70 -8.51
C ALA A 177 6.06 7.45 -7.84
N ALA A 178 7.21 6.96 -8.32
CA ALA A 178 7.92 5.85 -7.68
C ALA A 178 8.41 6.18 -6.27
N PHE A 179 8.76 7.45 -5.97
CA PHE A 179 9.07 7.89 -4.61
C PHE A 179 7.83 8.05 -3.74
N LEU A 180 6.73 8.61 -4.26
CA LEU A 180 5.45 8.71 -3.56
C LEU A 180 4.94 7.34 -3.11
N ALA A 181 5.02 6.34 -3.99
CA ALA A 181 4.66 4.96 -3.68
C ALA A 181 5.47 4.37 -2.52
N ARG A 182 6.70 4.83 -2.30
CA ARG A 182 7.55 4.42 -1.16
C ARG A 182 7.24 5.18 0.12
N GLU A 183 6.89 6.47 -0.01
CA GLU A 183 6.58 7.33 1.15
C GLU A 183 5.24 6.96 1.80
N ARG A 184 4.33 6.27 1.06
CA ARG A 184 3.05 5.75 1.54
C ARG A 184 2.19 6.84 2.21
N GLY A 185 1.79 7.85 1.45
CA GLY A 185 0.80 8.83 1.89
C GLY A 185 -0.47 8.14 2.38
N GLU A 186 -1.14 8.75 3.37
CA GLU A 186 -2.35 8.21 3.95
C GLU A 186 -3.46 8.19 2.90
N LYS A 187 -4.04 7.01 2.67
CA LYS A 187 -5.17 6.86 1.75
C LYS A 187 -6.46 7.24 2.48
N VAL A 188 -7.09 8.32 2.04
CA VAL A 188 -8.33 8.87 2.61
C VAL A 188 -9.38 9.03 1.52
N PHE A 189 -10.62 9.31 1.89
CA PHE A 189 -11.64 9.66 0.91
C PHE A 189 -11.39 11.09 0.41
N CYS A 190 -11.09 11.22 -0.88
CA CYS A 190 -10.67 12.47 -1.53
C CYS A 190 -11.74 12.96 -2.51
N HIS A 191 -11.74 14.27 -2.77
CA HIS A 191 -12.53 14.87 -3.84
C HIS A 191 -11.90 14.60 -5.21
N ASN A 192 -10.57 14.59 -5.28
CA ASN A 192 -9.70 14.40 -6.45
C ASN A 192 -9.83 15.44 -7.57
N ASP A 193 -10.75 16.41 -7.45
CA ASP A 193 -10.83 17.58 -8.34
C ASP A 193 -11.02 18.87 -7.52
N PHE A 194 -10.21 19.04 -6.48
CA PHE A 194 -10.36 20.13 -5.51
C PHE A 194 -9.65 21.42 -5.98
N TYR A 195 -10.40 22.33 -6.61
CA TYR A 195 -9.88 23.62 -7.10
C TYR A 195 -10.96 24.71 -7.18
N GLY A 196 -10.56 25.97 -7.35
CA GLY A 196 -11.41 27.16 -7.19
C GLY A 196 -12.77 27.13 -7.91
N PRO A 197 -12.84 26.76 -9.21
CA PRO A 197 -14.11 26.59 -9.93
C PRO A 197 -15.11 25.61 -9.30
N ASN A 198 -14.64 24.64 -8.53
CA ASN A 198 -15.48 23.69 -7.79
C ASN A 198 -15.83 24.17 -6.37
N ILE A 199 -15.43 25.39 -5.99
CA ILE A 199 -15.71 25.98 -4.68
C ILE A 199 -16.66 27.17 -4.86
N LEU A 200 -17.89 27.00 -4.39
CA LEU A 200 -18.89 28.07 -4.38
C LEU A 200 -18.74 28.92 -3.12
N VAL A 201 -18.47 30.21 -3.30
CA VAL A 201 -18.29 31.16 -2.20
C VAL A 201 -19.52 32.06 -2.07
N LYS A 202 -20.16 32.06 -0.90
CA LYS A 202 -21.29 32.95 -0.60
C LYS A 202 -21.34 33.34 0.86
N ASP A 203 -21.39 34.64 1.14
CA ASP A 203 -21.51 35.20 2.50
C ASP A 203 -20.48 34.60 3.50
N GLY A 204 -19.25 34.36 3.02
CA GLY A 204 -18.17 33.75 3.80
C GLY A 204 -18.30 32.24 4.04
N ARG A 205 -19.26 31.57 3.39
CA ARG A 205 -19.44 30.11 3.42
C ARG A 205 -19.05 29.50 2.09
N LEU A 206 -18.39 28.35 2.17
CA LEU A 206 -17.93 27.58 1.03
C LEU A 206 -18.77 26.32 0.87
N GLN A 207 -19.05 25.94 -0.38
CA GLN A 207 -19.54 24.61 -0.74
C GLN A 207 -18.64 24.01 -1.80
N LEU A 208 -18.35 22.72 -1.67
CA LEU A 208 -17.56 21.96 -2.63
C LEU A 208 -18.51 21.14 -3.51
N ILE A 209 -18.45 21.41 -4.81
CA ILE A 209 -19.29 20.76 -5.82
C ILE A 209 -18.43 19.92 -6.76
N ASP A 210 -19.11 19.14 -7.59
CA ASP A 210 -18.52 18.34 -8.67
C ASP A 210 -17.67 17.13 -8.25
N TRP A 211 -18.36 16.15 -7.66
CA TRP A 211 -17.77 14.97 -7.03
C TRP A 211 -17.47 13.81 -8.00
N GLU A 212 -17.32 14.07 -9.30
CA GLU A 212 -17.22 13.03 -10.34
C GLU A 212 -15.92 12.20 -10.28
N TYR A 213 -14.86 12.75 -9.67
CA TYR A 213 -13.57 12.08 -9.45
C TYR A 213 -13.40 11.53 -8.02
N ALA A 214 -14.38 11.71 -7.14
CA ALA A 214 -14.25 11.39 -5.73
C ALA A 214 -14.13 9.87 -5.49
N ALA A 215 -13.06 9.49 -4.78
CA ALA A 215 -12.66 8.11 -4.52
C ALA A 215 -11.63 8.05 -3.39
N MET A 216 -11.26 6.84 -2.93
CA MET A 216 -10.10 6.67 -2.05
C MET A 216 -8.82 7.09 -2.79
N GLY A 217 -8.09 8.04 -2.24
CA GLY A 217 -6.90 8.63 -2.86
C GLY A 217 -5.86 9.01 -1.82
N ASP A 218 -4.71 9.47 -2.29
CA ASP A 218 -3.73 10.10 -1.41
C ASP A 218 -4.22 11.51 -1.03
N TYR A 219 -4.20 11.88 0.26
CA TYR A 219 -4.63 13.21 0.70
C TYR A 219 -3.84 14.34 0.02
N GLY A 220 -2.58 14.07 -0.33
CA GLY A 220 -1.72 15.04 -1.01
C GLY A 220 -2.21 15.38 -2.41
N CYS A 221 -3.03 14.52 -3.05
CA CYS A 221 -3.56 14.77 -4.38
C CYS A 221 -4.64 15.86 -4.41
N ASP A 222 -5.45 16.03 -3.36
CA ASP A 222 -6.40 17.15 -3.30
C ASP A 222 -5.68 18.49 -3.10
N LEU A 223 -4.67 18.52 -2.22
CA LEU A 223 -3.79 19.69 -2.09
C LEU A 223 -3.02 19.96 -3.39
N GLY A 224 -2.60 18.89 -4.06
CA GLY A 224 -1.93 18.93 -5.35
C GLY A 224 -2.82 19.51 -6.45
N ASN A 225 -4.08 19.09 -6.53
CA ASN A 225 -5.08 19.69 -7.41
C ASN A 225 -5.20 21.18 -7.14
N PHE A 226 -5.38 21.57 -5.89
CA PHE A 226 -5.60 22.97 -5.54
C PHE A 226 -4.47 23.89 -6.04
N ILE A 227 -3.21 23.48 -5.89
CA ILE A 227 -2.03 24.27 -6.28
C ILE A 227 -1.57 24.06 -7.73
N ALA A 228 -1.87 22.92 -8.36
CA ALA A 228 -1.48 22.66 -9.75
C ALA A 228 -2.33 23.44 -10.76
N GLN A 229 -3.48 23.94 -10.32
CA GLN A 229 -4.47 24.64 -11.14
C GLN A 229 -4.22 26.15 -11.23
N THR A 230 -3.32 26.71 -10.40
CA THR A 230 -3.00 28.13 -10.38
C THR A 230 -1.49 28.39 -10.55
N PRO A 231 -1.07 29.23 -11.50
CA PRO A 231 0.33 29.62 -11.62
C PRO A 231 0.77 30.66 -10.58
N GLU A 232 -0.16 31.22 -9.80
CA GLU A 232 0.07 32.39 -8.94
C GLU A 232 0.85 32.06 -7.66
N TYR A 233 0.74 30.84 -7.16
CA TYR A 233 1.38 30.45 -5.90
C TYR A 233 2.87 30.21 -6.06
N SER A 234 3.68 30.89 -5.25
CA SER A 234 5.07 30.54 -5.00
C SER A 234 5.19 29.27 -4.15
N LEU A 235 6.40 28.72 -4.00
CA LEU A 235 6.61 27.57 -3.11
C LEU A 235 6.35 27.91 -1.63
N ASP A 236 6.58 29.17 -1.25
CA ASP A 236 6.28 29.67 0.09
C ASP A 236 4.77 29.77 0.32
N ASP A 237 4.00 30.16 -0.71
CA ASP A 237 2.53 30.14 -0.68
C ASP A 237 2.01 28.71 -0.49
N CYS A 238 2.54 27.75 -1.25
CA CYS A 238 2.19 26.33 -1.09
C CYS A 238 2.47 25.85 0.34
N THR A 239 3.61 26.25 0.92
CA THR A 239 3.98 25.84 2.29
C THR A 239 3.01 26.43 3.32
N ARG A 240 2.64 27.70 3.20
CA ARG A 240 1.63 28.32 4.08
C ARG A 240 0.27 27.62 3.97
N LEU A 241 -0.13 27.23 2.76
CA LEU A 241 -1.36 26.47 2.54
C LEU A 241 -1.31 25.10 3.23
N PHE A 242 -0.18 24.39 3.15
CA PHE A 242 -0.02 23.13 3.87
C PHE A 242 -0.08 23.32 5.38
N ASP A 243 0.51 24.39 5.91
CA ASP A 243 0.44 24.70 7.35
C ASP A 243 -1.01 24.91 7.82
N SER A 244 -1.81 25.58 7.00
CA SER A 244 -3.26 25.77 7.23
C SER A 244 -4.00 24.42 7.22
N TYR A 245 -3.74 23.56 6.23
CA TYR A 245 -4.31 22.21 6.18
C TYR A 245 -3.90 21.34 7.39
N PHE A 246 -2.62 21.32 7.77
CA PHE A 246 -2.18 20.51 8.91
C PHE A 246 -2.55 21.13 10.27
N GLN A 247 -2.92 22.41 10.31
CA GLN A 247 -3.07 23.24 11.53
C GLN A 247 -1.80 23.28 12.39
N ARG A 248 -0.65 23.16 11.73
CA ARG A 248 0.69 23.26 12.27
C ARG A 248 1.66 23.40 11.10
N PRO A 249 2.89 23.86 11.35
CA PRO A 249 3.95 23.75 10.35
C PRO A 249 4.03 22.33 9.78
N ALA A 250 3.92 22.23 8.45
CA ALA A 250 4.14 20.98 7.73
C ALA A 250 5.58 20.52 7.93
N THR A 251 5.78 19.22 8.16
CA THR A 251 7.13 18.67 8.19
C THR A 251 7.74 18.73 6.78
N PRO A 252 9.09 18.72 6.67
CA PRO A 252 9.74 18.69 5.35
C PRO A 252 9.30 17.50 4.47
N ALA A 253 8.98 16.36 5.08
CA ALA A 253 8.46 15.19 4.37
C ALA A 253 7.03 15.44 3.86
N GLU A 254 6.11 15.94 4.71
CA GLU A 254 4.74 16.27 4.30
C GLU A 254 4.71 17.33 3.19
N ALA A 255 5.50 18.41 3.32
CA ALA A 255 5.58 19.45 2.30
C ALA A 255 6.10 18.88 0.96
N ARG A 256 7.15 18.05 1.00
CA ARG A 256 7.69 17.37 -0.19
C ARG A 256 6.65 16.43 -0.80
N HIS A 257 5.92 15.69 0.03
CA HIS A 257 4.88 14.75 -0.38
C HIS A 257 3.75 15.46 -1.14
N CYS A 258 3.16 16.51 -0.56
CA CYS A 258 2.12 17.32 -1.19
C CYS A 258 2.58 17.95 -2.51
N LEU A 259 3.80 18.49 -2.56
CA LEU A 259 4.37 19.04 -3.80
C LEU A 259 4.60 17.96 -4.86
N ALA A 260 5.00 16.75 -4.47
CA ALA A 260 5.15 15.64 -5.39
C ALA A 260 3.81 15.17 -5.94
N CYS A 261 2.77 15.11 -5.10
CA CYS A 261 1.40 14.87 -5.56
C CYS A 261 0.96 15.94 -6.56
N ALA A 262 1.28 17.22 -6.33
CA ALA A 262 0.99 18.29 -7.29
C ALA A 262 1.69 18.09 -8.65
N ALA A 263 2.92 17.54 -8.65
CA ALA A 263 3.62 17.20 -9.89
C ALA A 263 2.88 16.11 -10.67
N VAL A 264 2.48 15.03 -10.00
CA VAL A 264 1.75 13.89 -10.61
C VAL A 264 0.36 14.31 -11.08
N VAL A 265 -0.37 15.08 -10.27
CA VAL A 265 -1.70 15.61 -10.62
C VAL A 265 -1.62 16.55 -11.82
N GLY A 266 -0.64 17.47 -11.84
CA GLY A 266 -0.42 18.33 -13.00
C GLY A 266 -0.11 17.53 -14.27
N PHE A 267 0.65 16.44 -14.15
CA PHE A 267 0.94 15.57 -15.29
C PHE A 267 -0.31 14.84 -15.78
N TYR A 268 -1.13 14.31 -14.87
CA TYR A 268 -2.39 13.68 -15.20
C TYR A 268 -3.30 14.63 -15.98
N TRP A 269 -3.53 15.84 -15.48
CA TRP A 269 -4.41 16.79 -16.17
C TRP A 269 -3.85 17.25 -17.52
N TYR A 270 -2.52 17.37 -17.64
CA TYR A 270 -1.87 17.62 -18.94
C TYR A 270 -2.10 16.48 -19.95
N VAL A 271 -1.99 15.23 -19.51
CA VAL A 271 -2.27 14.06 -20.34
C VAL A 271 -3.75 13.98 -20.70
N TRP A 272 -4.62 14.20 -19.72
CA TRP A 272 -6.07 14.26 -19.91
C TRP A 272 -6.45 15.35 -20.92
N SER A 273 -5.80 16.52 -20.86
CA SER A 273 -6.09 17.61 -21.81
C SER A 273 -5.74 17.23 -23.24
N MET A 274 -4.65 16.49 -23.48
CA MET A 274 -4.31 15.96 -24.80
C MET A 274 -5.37 14.96 -25.30
N PHE A 275 -5.90 14.14 -24.40
CA PHE A 275 -7.01 13.25 -24.73
C PHE A 275 -8.28 14.02 -25.11
N GLN A 276 -8.59 15.09 -24.39
CA GLN A 276 -9.72 15.96 -24.74
C GLN A 276 -9.54 16.63 -26.11
N GLU A 277 -8.33 17.11 -26.42
CA GLU A 277 -8.02 17.69 -27.73
C GLU A 277 -8.13 16.67 -28.87
N MET A 278 -7.69 15.43 -28.64
CA MET A 278 -7.87 14.32 -29.59
C MET A 278 -9.37 14.10 -29.91
N GLN A 279 -10.24 14.28 -28.92
CA GLN A 279 -11.70 14.18 -29.07
C GLN A 279 -12.35 15.44 -29.66
N GLY A 280 -11.55 16.45 -30.02
CA GLY A 280 -12.02 17.71 -30.61
C GLY A 280 -12.45 18.77 -29.60
N ASN A 281 -12.11 18.61 -28.31
CA ASN A 281 -12.40 19.59 -27.26
C ASN A 281 -11.16 20.44 -26.98
N PRO A 282 -11.08 21.70 -27.45
CA PRO A 282 -9.91 22.55 -27.24
C PRO A 282 -9.79 22.96 -25.77
N MET A 283 -8.60 22.74 -25.19
CA MET A 283 -8.37 22.99 -23.76
C MET A 283 -7.76 24.36 -23.45
N GLY A 284 -7.21 25.03 -24.47
CA GLY A 284 -6.67 26.38 -24.33
C GLY A 284 -5.49 26.44 -23.34
N GLU A 285 -5.49 27.47 -22.48
CA GLU A 285 -4.37 27.75 -21.57
C GLU A 285 -4.17 26.68 -20.48
N TRP A 286 -5.21 25.89 -20.17
CA TRP A 286 -5.16 24.85 -19.14
C TRP A 286 -4.09 23.80 -19.39
N GLN A 287 -3.91 23.38 -20.64
CA GLN A 287 -2.88 22.42 -21.03
C GLN A 287 -1.48 22.89 -20.62
N ASP A 288 -1.19 24.19 -20.78
CA ASP A 288 0.09 24.79 -20.44
C ASP A 288 0.24 25.00 -18.93
N ILE A 289 -0.84 25.38 -18.23
CA ILE A 289 -0.86 25.47 -16.76
C ILE A 289 -0.45 24.13 -16.13
N TRP A 290 -1.10 23.04 -16.53
CA TRP A 290 -0.84 21.70 -15.99
C TRP A 290 0.54 21.16 -16.33
N ARG A 291 0.98 21.36 -17.59
CA ARG A 291 2.35 21.01 -18.00
C ARG A 291 3.39 21.72 -17.14
N ARG A 292 3.22 23.03 -16.91
CA ARG A 292 4.14 23.83 -16.09
C ARG A 292 4.11 23.41 -14.62
N ALA A 293 2.94 23.08 -14.07
CA ALA A 293 2.84 22.56 -12.71
C ALA A 293 3.63 21.25 -12.55
N ALA A 294 3.43 20.29 -13.47
CA ALA A 294 4.15 19.02 -13.50
C ALA A 294 5.68 19.23 -13.55
N GLN A 295 6.15 20.10 -14.46
CA GLN A 295 7.57 20.43 -14.62
C GLN A 295 8.14 21.09 -13.36
N ARG A 296 7.47 22.13 -12.86
CA ARG A 296 7.92 22.94 -11.72
C ARG A 296 8.04 22.11 -10.46
N PHE A 297 6.97 21.42 -10.09
CA PHE A 297 6.95 20.68 -8.84
C PHE A 297 7.81 19.42 -8.93
N GLY A 298 7.79 18.70 -10.06
CA GLY A 298 8.66 17.55 -10.28
C GLY A 298 10.15 17.90 -10.17
N ALA A 299 10.58 18.99 -10.82
CA ALA A 299 11.96 19.46 -10.73
C ALA A 299 12.36 19.90 -9.31
N HIS A 300 11.40 20.44 -8.54
CA HIS A 300 11.65 20.89 -7.17
C HIS A 300 11.82 19.73 -6.17
N VAL A 301 10.96 18.69 -6.25
CA VAL A 301 10.93 17.63 -5.23
C VAL A 301 11.97 16.52 -5.46
N LEU A 302 12.31 16.22 -6.72
CA LEU A 302 13.21 15.12 -7.05
C LEU A 302 14.58 15.21 -6.38
N PRO A 303 15.27 16.37 -6.31
CA PRO A 303 16.53 16.48 -5.58
C PRO A 303 16.39 16.08 -4.10
N SER A 304 15.28 16.44 -3.46
CA SER A 304 15.01 16.09 -2.06
C SER A 304 14.79 14.58 -1.90
N TYR A 305 13.96 13.97 -2.74
CA TYR A 305 13.76 12.51 -2.74
C TYR A 305 15.04 11.74 -3.02
N ARG A 306 15.79 12.18 -4.03
CA ARG A 306 17.07 11.60 -4.38
C ARG A 306 18.13 11.82 -3.31
N CYS A 307 17.96 12.67 -2.31
CA CYS A 307 18.89 12.82 -1.21
C CYS A 307 18.46 12.06 0.05
N ASP A 308 17.22 11.60 0.12
CA ASP A 308 16.65 10.86 1.24
C ASP A 308 17.07 9.38 1.18
N PRO A 309 17.96 8.89 2.08
CA PRO A 309 18.49 7.53 2.01
C PRO A 309 17.41 6.45 2.17
N ALA A 310 16.33 6.73 2.88
CA ALA A 310 15.23 5.79 3.08
C ALA A 310 14.42 5.61 1.79
N LEU A 311 14.26 6.68 1.00
CA LEU A 311 13.48 6.67 -0.24
C LEU A 311 14.32 6.33 -1.47
N ARG A 312 15.64 6.57 -1.43
CA ARG A 312 16.65 6.20 -2.45
C ARG A 312 16.74 4.71 -2.71
N ALA A 313 16.37 3.86 -1.75
CA ALA A 313 16.40 2.43 -1.92
C ALA A 313 15.34 2.03 -2.97
N ARG A 314 15.72 2.06 -4.26
CA ARG A 314 15.01 1.32 -5.30
C ARG A 314 14.95 -0.12 -4.81
N ARG A 315 13.74 -0.66 -4.56
CA ARG A 315 13.59 -2.09 -4.27
C ARG A 315 14.23 -2.83 -5.43
N MET A 316 15.35 -3.48 -5.14
CA MET A 316 16.14 -4.20 -6.12
C MET A 316 15.25 -5.24 -6.78
N SER A 317 15.31 -5.39 -8.11
CA SER A 317 14.58 -6.49 -8.74
C SER A 317 15.22 -7.82 -8.36
N ARG A 318 14.45 -8.93 -8.32
CA ARG A 318 15.01 -10.26 -8.02
C ARG A 318 16.20 -10.61 -8.91
N LYS A 319 16.09 -10.36 -10.21
CA LYS A 319 17.15 -10.60 -11.20
C LYS A 319 18.42 -9.80 -10.91
N GLU A 320 18.28 -8.56 -10.46
CA GLU A 320 19.41 -7.71 -10.08
C GLU A 320 20.04 -8.19 -8.77
N PHE A 321 19.22 -8.55 -7.79
CA PHE A 321 19.65 -9.15 -6.53
C PHE A 321 20.48 -10.40 -6.77
N ASP A 322 19.95 -11.36 -7.52
CA ASP A 322 20.64 -12.62 -7.82
C ASP A 322 22.00 -12.36 -8.51
N ARG A 323 22.04 -11.41 -9.45
CA ARG A 323 23.27 -11.00 -10.13
C ARG A 323 24.29 -10.39 -9.17
N LEU A 324 23.87 -9.51 -8.27
CA LEU A 324 24.76 -8.85 -7.31
C LEU A 324 25.26 -9.83 -6.24
N VAL A 325 24.39 -10.73 -5.74
CA VAL A 325 24.76 -11.81 -4.82
C VAL A 325 25.81 -12.71 -5.47
N ALA A 326 25.60 -13.18 -6.69
CA ALA A 326 26.57 -14.02 -7.40
C ALA A 326 27.93 -13.31 -7.60
N ARG A 327 27.92 -11.99 -7.85
CA ARG A 327 29.15 -11.18 -7.92
C ARG A 327 29.83 -11.04 -6.56
N ALA A 328 29.05 -10.85 -5.49
CA ALA A 328 29.57 -10.73 -4.13
C ALA A 328 30.20 -12.05 -3.67
N GLU A 329 29.55 -13.19 -3.89
CA GLU A 329 30.06 -14.53 -3.60
C GLU A 329 31.33 -14.86 -4.39
N ALA A 330 31.42 -14.40 -5.64
CA ALA A 330 32.62 -14.54 -6.46
C ALA A 330 33.76 -13.56 -6.08
N GLY A 331 33.56 -12.69 -5.08
CA GLY A 331 34.54 -11.66 -4.68
C GLY A 331 34.77 -10.57 -5.75
N LYS A 332 33.78 -10.35 -6.62
CA LYS A 332 33.85 -9.45 -7.79
C LYS A 332 32.94 -8.22 -7.69
N ALA A 333 32.13 -8.12 -6.63
CA ALA A 333 31.25 -6.97 -6.41
C ALA A 333 32.06 -5.72 -6.05
N SER A 334 31.66 -4.56 -6.57
CA SER A 334 32.19 -3.26 -6.14
C SER A 334 31.64 -2.86 -4.77
N GLU A 335 32.22 -1.83 -4.15
CA GLU A 335 31.72 -1.29 -2.88
C GLU A 335 30.27 -0.80 -3.00
N ASP A 336 29.92 -0.12 -4.10
CA ASP A 336 28.54 0.33 -4.35
C ASP A 336 27.57 -0.86 -4.52
N GLU A 337 28.01 -1.94 -5.17
CA GLU A 337 27.21 -3.17 -5.32
C GLU A 337 27.00 -3.87 -3.98
N LEU A 338 28.01 -3.90 -3.11
CA LEU A 338 27.89 -4.43 -1.75
C LEU A 338 26.95 -3.55 -0.90
N GLN A 339 27.10 -2.23 -0.98
CA GLN A 339 26.25 -1.28 -0.28
C GLN A 339 24.77 -1.38 -0.73
N ALA A 340 24.53 -1.70 -2.00
CA ALA A 340 23.17 -1.96 -2.51
C ALA A 340 22.55 -3.25 -1.95
N LEU A 341 23.37 -4.24 -1.57
CA LEU A 341 22.91 -5.49 -0.95
C LEU A 341 22.70 -5.38 0.56
N GLU A 342 23.23 -4.34 1.23
CA GLU A 342 23.14 -4.20 2.70
C GLU A 342 21.72 -4.21 3.27
N PRO A 343 20.67 -3.65 2.62
CA PRO A 343 19.29 -3.80 3.08
C PRO A 343 18.83 -5.26 3.17
N TYR A 344 19.34 -6.12 2.29
CA TYR A 344 19.00 -7.54 2.17
C TYR A 344 19.89 -8.45 3.03
N ARG A 345 20.84 -7.89 3.77
CA ARG A 345 21.77 -8.67 4.57
C ARG A 345 21.07 -9.24 5.79
N ALA A 346 21.17 -10.55 5.98
CA ALA A 346 20.81 -11.19 7.23
C ALA A 346 21.78 -10.73 8.33
N LYS A 347 21.23 -10.22 9.44
CA LYS A 347 22.00 -9.59 10.52
C LYS A 347 22.03 -10.42 11.79
N ARG A 348 20.96 -11.18 12.04
CA ARG A 348 20.75 -11.90 13.28
C ARG A 348 20.06 -13.24 13.07
N ALA A 349 20.02 -14.03 14.12
CA ALA A 349 19.25 -15.27 14.16
C ALA A 349 18.57 -15.46 15.52
N VAL A 350 17.39 -16.07 15.50
CA VAL A 350 16.62 -16.48 16.67
C VAL A 350 16.43 -17.99 16.62
N LEU A 351 16.97 -18.69 17.62
CA LEU A 351 16.90 -20.13 17.76
C LEU A 351 15.84 -20.44 18.83
N LEU A 352 14.65 -20.90 18.41
CA LEU A 352 13.57 -21.31 19.29
C LEU A 352 13.89 -22.71 19.85
N ALA A 353 14.45 -22.74 21.06
CA ALA A 353 15.06 -23.92 21.68
C ALA A 353 14.45 -24.25 23.06
N ALA A 354 13.25 -23.74 23.35
CA ALA A 354 12.65 -23.82 24.69
C ALA A 354 11.87 -25.12 24.96
N GLY A 355 11.55 -25.89 23.93
CA GLY A 355 10.69 -27.07 24.01
C GLY A 355 11.30 -28.28 24.72
N PHE A 356 10.43 -29.15 25.24
CA PHE A 356 10.83 -30.35 25.99
C PHE A 356 11.41 -31.46 25.09
N GLY A 357 10.82 -31.71 23.91
CA GLY A 357 11.26 -32.78 22.99
C GLY A 357 10.93 -34.19 23.49
N SER A 358 9.71 -34.43 23.98
CA SER A 358 9.28 -35.69 24.63
C SER A 358 9.40 -36.92 23.74
N ARG A 359 9.26 -36.75 22.42
CA ARG A 359 9.34 -37.82 21.43
C ARG A 359 10.75 -38.44 21.28
N LEU A 360 11.79 -37.78 21.83
CA LEU A 360 13.18 -38.25 21.85
C LEU A 360 13.60 -38.87 23.21
N LEU A 361 12.66 -39.12 24.12
CA LEU A 361 12.97 -39.86 25.34
C LEU A 361 13.55 -41.25 25.00
N PRO A 362 14.55 -41.74 25.76
CA PRO A 362 15.05 -41.20 27.04
C PRO A 362 16.11 -40.09 26.90
N VAL A 363 16.62 -39.80 25.70
CA VAL A 363 17.76 -38.86 25.51
C VAL A 363 17.46 -37.47 26.05
N THR A 364 16.22 -37.00 25.84
CA THR A 364 15.78 -35.67 26.28
C THR A 364 15.47 -35.55 27.77
N ALA A 365 15.61 -36.63 28.56
CA ALA A 365 15.43 -36.57 30.00
C ALA A 365 16.49 -35.70 30.71
N THR A 366 17.70 -35.62 30.14
CA THR A 366 18.82 -34.85 30.71
C THR A 366 19.48 -33.90 29.73
N THR A 367 19.06 -33.89 28.46
CA THR A 367 19.69 -33.12 27.39
C THR A 367 18.61 -32.45 26.53
N PRO A 368 18.51 -31.10 26.45
CA PRO A 368 17.62 -30.44 25.49
C PRO A 368 17.81 -30.99 24.07
N LYS A 369 16.73 -31.17 23.31
CA LYS A 369 16.78 -31.66 21.92
C LYS A 369 17.87 -30.96 21.06
N PRO A 370 18.01 -29.62 21.09
CA PRO A 370 19.06 -28.93 20.32
C PRO A 370 20.50 -29.30 20.72
N LEU A 371 20.72 -29.79 21.94
CA LEU A 371 22.03 -30.21 22.46
C LEU A 371 22.31 -31.71 22.27
N VAL A 372 21.36 -32.48 21.74
CA VAL A 372 21.57 -33.88 21.37
C VAL A 372 22.63 -33.97 20.28
N ARG A 373 23.51 -34.97 20.37
CA ARG A 373 24.60 -35.17 19.41
C ARG A 373 24.19 -36.14 18.32
N VAL A 374 24.49 -35.80 17.08
CA VAL A 374 24.33 -36.70 15.92
C VAL A 374 25.69 -36.79 15.24
N HIS A 375 26.23 -38.01 15.21
CA HIS A 375 27.61 -38.32 14.82
C HIS A 375 28.63 -37.47 15.58
N GLY A 376 28.41 -37.35 16.90
CA GLY A 376 29.30 -36.63 17.82
C GLY A 376 29.15 -35.10 17.83
N VAL A 377 28.35 -34.49 16.94
CA VAL A 377 28.15 -33.03 16.85
C VAL A 377 26.76 -32.66 17.39
N ARG A 378 26.64 -31.60 18.21
CA ARG A 378 25.31 -31.18 18.70
C ARG A 378 24.49 -30.63 17.54
N ILE A 379 23.19 -30.90 17.51
CA ILE A 379 22.28 -30.39 16.46
C ILE A 379 22.44 -28.87 16.30
N ILE A 380 22.40 -28.12 17.40
CA ILE A 380 22.51 -26.67 17.39
C ILE A 380 23.87 -26.13 16.92
N ASP A 381 24.96 -26.90 17.07
CA ASP A 381 26.30 -26.48 16.60
C ASP A 381 26.28 -26.27 15.09
N ARG A 382 25.57 -27.13 14.34
CA ARG A 382 25.46 -27.05 12.87
C ARG A 382 24.76 -25.77 12.43
N LEU A 383 23.71 -25.37 13.16
CA LEU A 383 22.97 -24.14 12.89
C LEU A 383 23.83 -22.90 13.18
N ILE A 384 24.49 -22.88 14.35
CA ILE A 384 25.34 -21.77 14.77
C ILE A 384 26.55 -21.63 13.83
N ASP A 385 27.19 -22.74 13.46
CA ASP A 385 28.34 -22.72 12.56
C ASP A 385 27.97 -22.26 11.15
N ALA A 386 26.80 -22.65 10.63
CA ALA A 386 26.29 -22.17 9.34
C ALA A 386 26.02 -20.65 9.37
N LEU A 387 25.40 -20.13 10.43
CA LEU A 387 25.20 -18.69 10.64
C LEU A 387 26.54 -17.92 10.69
N ARG A 388 27.51 -18.44 11.44
CA ARG A 388 28.83 -17.82 11.56
C ARG A 388 29.59 -17.84 10.23
N ALA A 389 29.47 -18.91 9.45
CA ALA A 389 30.13 -19.04 8.15
C ALA A 389 29.73 -17.91 7.17
N VAL A 390 28.50 -17.38 7.29
CA VAL A 390 28.02 -16.24 6.49
C VAL A 390 28.13 -14.88 7.19
N GLY A 391 28.75 -14.86 8.38
CA GLY A 391 29.04 -13.63 9.12
C GLY A 391 27.86 -13.08 9.95
N ILE A 392 26.96 -13.96 10.40
CA ILE A 392 25.89 -13.61 11.35
C ILE A 392 26.39 -13.96 12.76
N GLU A 393 26.61 -12.92 13.58
CA GLU A 393 27.13 -13.06 14.95
C GLU A 393 26.13 -12.66 16.03
N GLU A 394 25.08 -11.92 15.67
CA GLU A 394 23.98 -11.58 16.58
C GLU A 394 23.00 -12.76 16.67
N ILE A 395 23.29 -13.71 17.56
CA ILE A 395 22.54 -14.97 17.66
C ILE A 395 21.85 -15.05 19.02
N TYR A 396 20.52 -15.16 19.00
CA TYR A 396 19.67 -15.32 20.17
C TYR A 396 19.24 -16.78 20.30
N VAL A 397 19.38 -17.38 21.48
CA VAL A 397 18.83 -18.70 21.80
C VAL A 397 17.73 -18.53 22.83
N VAL A 398 16.49 -18.86 22.45
CA VAL A 398 15.33 -18.83 23.33
C VAL A 398 15.25 -20.16 24.06
N ARG A 399 15.40 -20.15 25.38
CA ARG A 399 15.55 -21.35 26.21
C ARG A 399 14.39 -21.49 27.19
N GLY A 400 14.09 -22.73 27.57
CA GLY A 400 13.03 -23.07 28.51
C GLY A 400 13.42 -24.33 29.27
N TYR A 401 12.98 -25.48 28.77
CA TYR A 401 13.36 -26.77 29.34
C TYR A 401 14.88 -26.95 29.43
N LEU A 402 15.36 -27.29 30.63
CA LEU A 402 16.79 -27.49 30.94
C LEU A 402 17.69 -26.32 30.46
N LYS A 403 17.21 -25.07 30.55
CA LYS A 403 17.89 -23.88 30.02
C LYS A 403 19.37 -23.72 30.41
N ASP A 404 19.76 -24.14 31.61
CA ASP A 404 21.13 -24.00 32.11
C ASP A 404 22.12 -24.88 31.33
N GLU A 405 21.65 -25.95 30.68
CA GLU A 405 22.50 -26.84 29.86
C GLU A 405 23.07 -26.12 28.62
N PHE A 406 22.42 -25.06 28.14
CA PHE A 406 22.90 -24.25 27.02
C PHE A 406 24.13 -23.42 27.36
N ASP A 407 24.45 -23.20 28.65
CA ASP A 407 25.65 -22.47 29.06
C ASP A 407 26.93 -23.17 28.57
N ARG A 408 26.85 -24.48 28.27
CA ARG A 408 27.91 -25.27 27.63
C ARG A 408 28.24 -24.84 26.20
N LEU A 409 27.44 -23.98 25.59
CA LEU A 409 27.71 -23.39 24.28
C LEU A 409 28.66 -22.20 24.38
N LEU A 410 28.62 -21.44 25.49
CA LEU A 410 29.34 -20.17 25.64
C LEU A 410 30.87 -20.26 25.48
N PRO A 411 31.57 -21.32 25.92
CA PRO A 411 33.01 -21.42 25.70
C PRO A 411 33.40 -21.46 24.21
N THR A 412 32.56 -22.08 23.38
CA THR A 412 32.77 -22.15 21.92
C THR A 412 32.16 -20.95 21.20
N TYR A 413 31.03 -20.45 21.70
CA TYR A 413 30.22 -19.41 21.09
C TYR A 413 29.92 -18.28 22.11
N PRO A 414 30.93 -17.45 22.43
CA PRO A 414 30.77 -16.40 23.45
C PRO A 414 29.84 -15.26 23.00
N MET A 415 29.48 -15.19 21.72
CA MET A 415 28.57 -14.18 21.16
C MET A 415 27.08 -14.47 21.42
N LEU A 416 26.73 -15.70 21.84
CA LEU A 416 25.34 -16.10 22.03
C LEU A 416 24.65 -15.25 23.10
N ARG A 417 23.42 -14.84 22.81
CA ARG A 417 22.54 -14.15 23.74
C ARG A 417 21.39 -15.06 24.11
N PHE A 418 21.16 -15.23 25.40
CA PHE A 418 20.10 -16.10 25.88
C PHE A 418 18.85 -15.31 26.25
N ILE A 419 17.70 -15.81 25.82
CA ILE A 419 16.37 -15.31 26.18
C ILE A 419 15.64 -16.45 26.89
N ASP A 420 15.22 -16.25 28.13
CA ASP A 420 14.50 -17.28 28.87
C ASP A 420 12.99 -17.13 28.66
N ASN A 421 12.33 -18.19 28.18
CA ASN A 421 10.88 -18.27 28.08
C ASN A 421 10.32 -19.10 29.26
N PRO A 422 9.70 -18.45 30.27
CA PRO A 422 9.13 -19.16 31.41
C PRO A 422 7.79 -19.86 31.10
N LEU A 423 7.19 -19.61 29.94
CA LEU A 423 5.87 -20.14 29.55
C LEU A 423 5.96 -21.39 28.65
N TYR A 424 7.17 -21.93 28.45
CA TYR A 424 7.45 -23.00 27.49
C TYR A 424 6.64 -24.30 27.72
N ASP A 425 6.11 -24.51 28.93
CA ASP A 425 5.40 -25.72 29.35
C ASP A 425 3.86 -25.56 29.38
N SER A 426 3.37 -24.34 29.23
CA SER A 426 1.95 -23.99 29.33
C SER A 426 1.36 -23.44 28.02
N THR A 427 2.22 -23.23 27.03
CA THR A 427 1.88 -22.65 25.73
C THR A 427 2.61 -23.39 24.61
N ASN A 428 2.15 -23.21 23.38
CA ASN A 428 2.90 -23.66 22.20
C ASN A 428 4.04 -22.64 21.90
N ASN A 429 4.75 -22.78 20.77
CA ASN A 429 5.98 -22.03 20.52
C ASN A 429 5.80 -20.51 20.35
N ILE A 430 4.56 -19.98 20.23
CA ILE A 430 4.26 -18.54 20.21
C ILE A 430 4.86 -17.77 21.38
N SER A 431 4.87 -18.34 22.60
CA SER A 431 5.47 -17.67 23.76
C SER A 431 6.97 -17.47 23.63
N SER A 432 7.66 -18.39 22.93
CA SER A 432 9.09 -18.27 22.65
C SER A 432 9.35 -17.12 21.68
N ALA A 433 8.50 -16.97 20.67
CA ALA A 433 8.57 -15.85 19.73
C ALA A 433 8.19 -14.52 20.39
N ALA A 434 7.19 -14.50 21.29
CA ALA A 434 6.80 -13.32 22.05
C ALA A 434 7.94 -12.82 22.96
N ALA A 435 8.66 -13.73 23.62
CA ALA A 435 9.84 -13.40 24.41
C ALA A 435 10.98 -12.78 23.57
N ALA A 436 11.03 -13.11 22.27
CA ALA A 436 12.03 -12.63 21.32
C ALA A 436 11.47 -11.62 20.30
N ALA A 437 10.31 -11.00 20.57
CA ALA A 437 9.58 -10.18 19.60
C ALA A 437 10.44 -9.09 18.93
N GLY A 438 11.35 -8.45 19.68
CA GLY A 438 12.26 -7.41 19.16
C GLY A 438 13.43 -7.92 18.32
N CYS A 439 13.51 -9.22 18.01
CA CYS A 439 14.68 -9.85 17.41
C CYS A 439 14.46 -10.33 15.97
N PHE A 440 13.34 -10.01 15.32
CA PHE A 440 12.99 -10.56 13.99
C PHE A 440 13.40 -9.72 12.77
N GLU A 441 13.88 -8.48 12.92
CA GLU A 441 14.34 -7.66 11.79
C GLU A 441 15.62 -8.22 11.13
N ASN A 442 15.56 -8.52 9.81
CA ASN A 442 16.65 -9.14 9.04
C ASN A 442 17.20 -10.39 9.74
N ALA A 443 16.28 -11.25 10.21
CA ALA A 443 16.59 -12.37 11.08
C ALA A 443 16.27 -13.70 10.43
N TYR A 444 17.16 -14.68 10.59
CA TYR A 444 16.76 -16.07 10.49
C TYR A 444 16.03 -16.53 11.76
N VAL A 445 15.04 -17.40 11.62
CA VAL A 445 14.39 -18.06 12.75
C VAL A 445 14.45 -19.56 12.53
N PHE A 446 14.86 -20.28 13.58
CA PHE A 446 15.01 -21.73 13.56
C PHE A 446 14.16 -22.37 14.65
N GLU A 447 13.35 -23.34 14.27
CA GLU A 447 12.97 -24.43 15.15
C GLU A 447 14.24 -25.26 15.38
N SER A 448 14.75 -25.24 16.61
CA SER A 448 16.17 -25.53 16.87
C SER A 448 16.51 -27.02 16.94
N ASP A 449 15.73 -27.85 16.26
CA ASP A 449 15.83 -29.30 16.18
C ASP A 449 16.13 -29.82 14.77
N LEU A 450 16.57 -28.93 13.89
CA LEU A 450 16.97 -29.21 12.52
C LEU A 450 18.41 -29.76 12.42
N LEU A 451 18.55 -30.98 11.90
CA LEU A 451 19.85 -31.51 11.48
C LEU A 451 20.20 -30.95 10.09
N LEU A 452 20.89 -29.81 10.07
CA LEU A 452 21.33 -29.16 8.84
C LEU A 452 22.53 -29.91 8.23
N ALA A 453 22.30 -30.56 7.08
CA ALA A 453 23.34 -31.26 6.32
C ALA A 453 24.02 -30.33 5.30
N ASN A 454 23.24 -29.45 4.66
CA ASN A 454 23.73 -28.43 3.74
C ASN A 454 23.77 -27.04 4.41
N PRO A 455 24.93 -26.57 4.89
CA PRO A 455 25.03 -25.23 5.48
C PRO A 455 24.78 -24.10 4.47
N GLY A 456 24.80 -24.39 3.15
CA GLY A 456 24.51 -23.43 2.09
C GLY A 456 23.06 -22.94 2.06
N LEU A 457 22.15 -23.58 2.80
CA LEU A 457 20.79 -23.08 3.00
C LEU A 457 20.75 -21.79 3.84
N VAL A 458 21.79 -21.53 4.62
CA VAL A 458 21.96 -20.27 5.35
C VAL A 458 22.87 -19.38 4.51
N THR A 459 22.31 -18.35 3.89
CA THR A 459 23.08 -17.40 3.07
C THR A 459 23.08 -16.01 3.67
N LYS A 460 24.09 -15.21 3.27
CA LYS A 460 24.34 -13.86 3.79
C LYS A 460 23.28 -12.84 3.42
N TYR A 461 22.67 -12.98 2.24
CA TYR A 461 21.68 -12.04 1.71
C TYR A 461 20.40 -12.78 1.37
N GLN A 462 19.25 -12.16 1.69
CA GLN A 462 17.92 -12.70 1.48
C GLN A 462 17.04 -11.64 0.83
N PHE A 463 16.35 -12.01 -0.25
CA PHE A 463 15.59 -11.05 -1.04
C PHE A 463 14.27 -10.62 -0.37
N GLU A 464 13.58 -11.58 0.23
CA GLU A 464 12.24 -11.42 0.81
C GLU A 464 12.05 -12.40 1.99
N SER A 465 10.97 -12.21 2.75
CA SER A 465 10.63 -13.11 3.85
C SER A 465 10.24 -14.47 3.28
N ASN A 466 10.80 -15.53 3.84
CA ASN A 466 10.63 -16.87 3.27
C ASN A 466 10.73 -17.99 4.31
N TYR A 467 10.17 -19.15 3.95
CA TYR A 467 10.32 -20.43 4.66
C TYR A 467 11.00 -21.46 3.77
N LEU A 468 11.90 -22.25 4.36
CA LEU A 468 12.34 -23.46 3.69
C LEU A 468 11.20 -24.47 3.58
N ALA A 469 11.07 -25.06 2.40
CA ALA A 469 10.09 -26.12 2.17
C ALA A 469 10.53 -27.08 1.07
N ILE A 470 10.04 -28.31 1.14
CA ILE A 470 10.38 -29.41 0.22
C ILE A 470 9.15 -29.73 -0.65
N PRO A 471 9.25 -29.69 -1.98
CA PRO A 471 8.12 -30.04 -2.84
C PRO A 471 7.85 -31.54 -2.75
N VAL A 472 6.63 -31.91 -2.36
CA VAL A 472 6.22 -33.31 -2.18
C VAL A 472 4.86 -33.56 -2.83
N PRO A 473 4.59 -34.79 -3.32
CA PRO A 473 3.28 -35.13 -3.88
C PRO A 473 2.17 -35.20 -2.83
N ALA A 474 2.52 -35.45 -1.56
CA ALA A 474 1.66 -35.50 -0.39
C ALA A 474 2.54 -35.55 0.88
N THR A 475 2.00 -35.16 2.03
CA THR A 475 2.67 -35.32 3.34
C THR A 475 1.63 -35.43 4.46
N GLU A 476 2.01 -36.03 5.60
CA GLU A 476 1.22 -36.00 6.84
C GLU A 476 1.68 -34.86 7.78
N ASP A 477 2.77 -34.18 7.43
CA ASP A 477 3.38 -33.11 8.22
C ASP A 477 2.84 -31.72 7.86
N TRP A 478 3.34 -30.69 8.54
CA TRP A 478 3.07 -29.30 8.19
C TRP A 478 3.53 -29.00 6.76
N CYS A 479 2.68 -28.30 6.01
CA CYS A 479 2.92 -27.98 4.62
C CYS A 479 2.28 -26.65 4.21
N PHE A 480 2.82 -26.07 3.14
CA PHE A 480 2.32 -24.87 2.50
C PHE A 480 1.67 -25.18 1.15
N ASP A 481 0.61 -24.45 0.84
CA ASP A 481 0.20 -24.19 -0.55
C ASP A 481 0.80 -22.85 -0.98
N ALA A 482 1.35 -22.79 -2.19
CA ALA A 482 1.98 -21.58 -2.72
C ALA A 482 1.48 -21.27 -4.14
N ASP A 483 1.43 -19.98 -4.49
CA ASP A 483 1.07 -19.52 -5.83
C ASP A 483 2.20 -19.73 -6.86
N GLU A 484 1.97 -19.33 -8.11
CA GLU A 484 2.98 -19.45 -9.19
C GLU A 484 4.26 -18.63 -8.95
N LYS A 485 4.21 -17.65 -8.04
CA LYS A 485 5.36 -16.82 -7.63
C LYS A 485 6.02 -17.35 -6.35
N GLY A 486 5.52 -18.45 -5.81
CA GLY A 486 5.97 -19.06 -4.57
C GLY A 486 5.48 -18.35 -3.31
N SER A 487 4.54 -17.41 -3.38
CA SER A 487 3.96 -16.79 -2.18
C SER A 487 3.08 -17.80 -1.45
N ILE A 488 3.26 -17.95 -0.14
CA ILE A 488 2.53 -18.88 0.71
C ILE A 488 1.10 -18.38 0.87
N THR A 489 0.16 -19.18 0.40
CA THR A 489 -1.28 -18.86 0.43
C THR A 489 -2.02 -19.57 1.54
N ARG A 490 -1.44 -20.66 2.06
CA ARG A 490 -2.03 -21.46 3.12
C ARG A 490 -0.95 -22.28 3.83
N ILE A 491 -1.09 -22.41 5.15
CA ILE A 491 -0.39 -23.39 5.98
C ILE A 491 -1.41 -24.42 6.50
N ALA A 492 -1.04 -25.69 6.54
CA ALA A 492 -1.87 -26.75 7.10
C ALA A 492 -1.04 -27.95 7.54
N LYS A 493 -1.62 -28.80 8.39
CA LYS A 493 -1.04 -30.09 8.74
C LYS A 493 -1.63 -31.19 7.86
N GLY A 494 -0.78 -31.80 7.05
CA GLY A 494 -1.10 -32.87 6.12
C GLY A 494 -1.76 -32.38 4.82
N SER A 495 -1.43 -33.06 3.72
CA SER A 495 -2.02 -32.85 2.40
C SER A 495 -1.95 -34.13 1.57
N ASP A 496 -3.06 -34.46 0.91
CA ASP A 496 -3.18 -35.54 -0.07
C ASP A 496 -2.85 -35.09 -1.50
N LYS A 497 -2.42 -33.84 -1.66
CA LYS A 497 -2.10 -33.19 -2.94
C LYS A 497 -0.67 -32.66 -2.96
N PRO A 498 -0.12 -32.39 -4.16
CA PRO A 498 1.17 -31.73 -4.29
C PRO A 498 1.20 -30.43 -3.49
N CYS A 499 2.18 -30.32 -2.61
CA CYS A 499 2.35 -29.20 -1.67
C CYS A 499 3.83 -29.05 -1.32
N TRP A 500 4.13 -28.10 -0.45
CA TRP A 500 5.47 -27.83 0.05
C TRP A 500 5.56 -28.24 1.52
N GLN A 501 6.19 -29.38 1.83
CA GLN A 501 6.42 -29.78 3.22
C GLN A 501 7.31 -28.74 3.92
N MET A 502 6.83 -28.20 5.03
CA MET A 502 7.51 -27.17 5.81
C MET A 502 8.79 -27.72 6.42
N VAL A 503 9.81 -26.88 6.46
CA VAL A 503 11.00 -27.06 7.29
C VAL A 503 11.05 -25.89 8.26
N GLY A 504 11.36 -26.13 9.53
CA GLY A 504 11.40 -25.13 10.61
C GLY A 504 12.48 -24.04 10.49
N LEU A 505 12.83 -23.57 9.29
CA LEU A 505 13.81 -22.52 9.03
C LEU A 505 13.19 -21.43 8.16
N SER A 506 13.07 -20.22 8.70
CA SER A 506 12.60 -19.04 7.98
C SER A 506 13.58 -17.86 8.03
N PHE A 507 13.38 -16.91 7.13
CA PHE A 507 14.00 -15.59 7.16
C PHE A 507 12.94 -14.50 7.11
N TRP A 508 13.17 -13.42 7.86
CA TRP A 508 12.28 -12.27 7.93
C TRP A 508 13.02 -10.99 7.60
N THR A 509 12.45 -10.21 6.69
CA THR A 509 12.97 -8.89 6.31
C THR A 509 12.90 -7.92 7.49
N LYS A 510 13.52 -6.76 7.33
CA LYS A 510 13.43 -5.67 8.29
C LYS A 510 11.97 -5.25 8.51
N GLU A 511 11.23 -5.07 7.41
CA GLU A 511 9.85 -4.61 7.46
C GLU A 511 8.94 -5.64 8.14
N ASP A 512 9.01 -6.91 7.75
CA ASP A 512 8.15 -7.95 8.33
C ASP A 512 8.58 -8.32 9.74
N GLY A 513 9.88 -8.30 10.04
CA GLY A 513 10.39 -8.49 11.39
C GLY A 513 9.93 -7.39 12.35
N ALA A 514 9.87 -6.13 11.90
CA ALA A 514 9.31 -5.04 12.68
C ALA A 514 7.79 -5.20 12.90
N ARG A 515 7.06 -5.73 11.91
CA ARG A 515 5.63 -6.07 12.08
C ARG A 515 5.45 -7.20 13.09
N LEU A 516 6.22 -8.28 12.98
CA LEU A 516 6.19 -9.41 13.92
C LEU A 516 6.43 -8.96 15.37
N ALA A 517 7.32 -7.98 15.58
CA ALA A 517 7.58 -7.42 16.90
C ALA A 517 6.33 -6.80 17.56
N ALA A 518 5.38 -6.30 16.76
CA ALA A 518 4.10 -5.77 17.23
C ALA A 518 3.00 -6.84 17.23
N ASP A 519 2.91 -7.63 16.16
CA ASP A 519 1.80 -8.56 15.94
C ASP A 519 1.87 -9.80 16.85
N ILE A 520 3.07 -10.37 17.10
CA ILE A 520 3.19 -11.56 17.95
C ILE A 520 2.69 -11.28 19.37
N PRO A 521 3.15 -10.23 20.10
CA PRO A 521 2.61 -9.93 21.43
C PRO A 521 1.11 -9.59 21.40
N ALA A 522 0.65 -8.89 20.35
CA ALA A 522 -0.74 -8.49 20.21
C ALA A 522 -1.68 -9.68 20.01
N VAL A 523 -1.26 -10.70 19.24
CA VAL A 523 -2.01 -11.95 19.07
C VAL A 523 -1.91 -12.81 20.33
N PHE A 524 -0.71 -12.95 20.91
CA PHE A 524 -0.49 -13.76 22.11
C PHE A 524 -1.29 -13.26 23.32
N ALA A 525 -1.50 -11.94 23.44
CA ALA A 525 -2.28 -11.35 24.53
C ALA A 525 -3.80 -11.52 24.38
N GLN A 526 -4.31 -12.02 23.25
CA GLN A 526 -5.74 -12.25 23.06
C GLN A 526 -6.20 -13.47 23.88
N SER A 527 -7.36 -13.35 24.53
CA SER A 527 -7.96 -14.45 25.30
C SER A 527 -8.43 -15.59 24.39
N GLY A 528 -8.31 -16.84 24.85
CA GLY A 528 -8.79 -18.03 24.13
C GLY A 528 -7.64 -18.99 23.82
N ASP A 529 -7.73 -19.69 22.68
CA ASP A 529 -6.73 -20.68 22.25
C ASP A 529 -5.47 -20.06 21.62
N CYS A 530 -5.35 -18.72 21.57
CA CYS A 530 -4.20 -18.00 21.02
C CYS A 530 -2.88 -18.26 21.77
N ALA A 531 -2.93 -18.77 23.00
CA ALA A 531 -1.73 -19.23 23.71
C ALA A 531 -1.22 -20.61 23.22
N GLN A 532 -1.99 -21.30 22.38
CA GLN A 532 -1.71 -22.67 21.89
C GLN A 532 -1.38 -22.71 20.38
N ILE A 533 -1.39 -21.57 19.70
CA ILE A 533 -1.03 -21.50 18.27
C ILE A 533 0.49 -21.52 18.07
N PHE A 534 0.91 -21.83 16.84
CA PHE A 534 2.31 -21.69 16.47
C PHE A 534 2.62 -20.21 16.18
N TRP A 535 3.87 -19.81 16.37
CA TRP A 535 4.26 -18.40 16.24
C TRP A 535 4.11 -17.87 14.81
N ASP A 536 4.30 -18.74 13.82
CA ASP A 536 4.20 -18.46 12.40
C ASP A 536 2.75 -18.36 11.92
N ASP A 537 1.79 -18.96 12.63
CA ASP A 537 0.35 -18.70 12.43
C ASP A 537 0.03 -17.20 12.55
N VAL A 538 0.80 -16.43 13.31
CA VAL A 538 0.59 -14.97 13.43
C VAL A 538 0.66 -14.32 12.05
N ALA A 539 1.70 -14.59 11.28
CA ALA A 539 1.90 -14.00 9.96
C ALA A 539 1.15 -14.74 8.86
N LEU A 540 1.06 -16.08 8.95
CA LEU A 540 0.51 -16.92 7.87
C LEU A 540 -1.00 -17.16 7.96
N VAL A 541 -1.62 -16.90 9.13
CA VAL A 541 -3.05 -17.16 9.35
C VAL A 541 -3.76 -15.92 9.92
N HIS A 542 -3.30 -15.38 11.05
CA HIS A 542 -4.01 -14.32 11.77
C HIS A 542 -3.85 -12.93 11.15
N ARG A 543 -2.74 -12.71 10.45
CA ARG A 543 -2.40 -11.45 9.76
C ARG A 543 -1.98 -11.68 8.31
N ALA A 544 -2.47 -12.73 7.67
CA ALA A 544 -2.06 -13.14 6.31
C ALA A 544 -2.06 -11.97 5.30
N ASP A 545 -3.06 -11.09 5.34
CA ASP A 545 -3.16 -9.93 4.42
C ASP A 545 -2.04 -8.87 4.61
N ALA A 546 -1.30 -8.93 5.72
CA ALA A 546 -0.24 -7.98 6.06
C ALA A 546 1.18 -8.49 5.75
N TYR A 547 1.31 -9.75 5.32
CA TYR A 547 2.59 -10.40 5.06
C TYR A 547 2.63 -11.04 3.66
N ASP A 548 3.81 -11.00 3.04
CA ASP A 548 4.10 -11.68 1.77
C ASP A 548 5.31 -12.58 2.01
N VAL A 549 5.05 -13.85 2.31
CA VAL A 549 6.06 -14.84 2.71
C VAL A 549 6.16 -15.90 1.63
N HIS A 550 7.37 -16.18 1.16
CA HIS A 550 7.57 -17.10 0.04
C HIS A 550 8.13 -18.45 0.47
N VAL A 551 7.84 -19.50 -0.32
CA VAL A 551 8.59 -20.76 -0.22
C VAL A 551 9.99 -20.59 -0.80
N ARG A 552 10.97 -21.15 -0.12
CA ARG A 552 12.36 -21.28 -0.57
C ARG A 552 12.69 -22.76 -0.60
N GLU A 553 12.81 -23.29 -1.82
CA GLU A 553 12.96 -24.73 -2.05
C GLU A 553 14.24 -25.30 -1.42
N CYS A 554 14.10 -26.48 -0.82
CA CYS A 554 15.19 -27.36 -0.39
C CYS A 554 14.79 -28.83 -0.58
N SER A 555 15.68 -29.75 -0.22
CA SER A 555 15.45 -31.20 -0.30
C SER A 555 15.71 -31.92 1.03
N PHE A 556 15.24 -33.17 1.12
CA PHE A 556 15.50 -34.03 2.28
C PHE A 556 16.99 -34.35 2.48
N ASP A 557 17.83 -34.16 1.45
CA ASP A 557 19.29 -34.33 1.57
C ASP A 557 19.96 -33.11 2.23
N ASP A 558 19.29 -31.95 2.22
CA ASP A 558 19.83 -30.70 2.75
C ASP A 558 19.61 -30.54 4.26
N VAL A 559 18.47 -31.04 4.75
CA VAL A 559 18.01 -30.86 6.13
C VAL A 559 17.09 -31.99 6.54
N VAL A 560 17.27 -32.47 7.77
CA VAL A 560 16.46 -33.56 8.34
C VAL A 560 15.94 -33.11 9.69
N GLU A 561 14.63 -33.23 9.91
CA GLU A 561 14.02 -33.11 11.23
C GLU A 561 14.06 -34.47 11.93
N ILE A 562 14.64 -34.50 13.13
CA ILE A 562 14.69 -35.72 13.95
C ILE A 562 13.57 -35.62 14.96
N ASP A 563 12.49 -36.33 14.74
CA ASP A 563 11.25 -36.16 15.46
C ASP A 563 11.02 -37.23 16.53
N THR A 564 11.62 -38.41 16.36
CA THR A 564 11.53 -39.53 17.30
C THR A 564 12.88 -40.11 17.70
N PHE A 565 12.93 -40.81 18.84
CA PHE A 565 14.13 -41.55 19.23
C PHE A 565 14.49 -42.66 18.20
N ALA A 566 13.49 -43.26 17.56
CA ALA A 566 13.72 -44.27 16.53
C ALA A 566 14.43 -43.69 15.29
N GLU A 567 14.06 -42.50 14.85
CA GLU A 567 14.76 -41.79 13.77
C GLU A 567 16.19 -41.44 14.17
N LEU A 568 16.41 -40.99 15.42
CA LEU A 568 17.76 -40.72 15.92
C LEU A 568 18.64 -41.99 15.87
N GLN A 569 18.10 -43.15 16.26
CA GLN A 569 18.82 -44.43 16.19
C GLN A 569 19.12 -44.87 14.75
N ALA A 570 18.20 -44.60 13.82
CA ALA A 570 18.37 -44.91 12.41
C ALA A 570 19.47 -44.04 11.77
N ILE A 571 19.57 -42.77 12.19
CA ILE A 571 20.57 -41.82 11.70
C ILE A 571 21.93 -42.09 12.35
N ASP A 572 21.99 -42.24 13.68
CA ASP A 572 23.23 -42.44 14.42
C ASP A 572 23.20 -43.75 15.23
N PRO A 573 23.89 -44.80 14.74
CA PRO A 573 23.97 -46.10 15.41
C PRO A 573 24.56 -46.06 16.83
N ALA A 574 25.22 -44.97 17.24
CA ALA A 574 25.68 -44.80 18.62
C ALA A 574 24.53 -44.82 19.65
N TYR A 575 23.29 -44.59 19.20
CA TYR A 575 22.08 -44.69 20.02
C TYR A 575 21.38 -46.04 19.91
N ALA A 576 21.85 -46.94 19.03
CA ALA A 576 21.37 -48.31 19.00
C ALA A 576 21.88 -49.03 20.25
N VAL A 577 20.96 -49.58 21.05
CA VAL A 577 21.33 -50.44 22.17
C VAL A 577 21.79 -51.76 21.58
N GLU A 578 23.08 -52.09 21.69
CA GLU A 578 23.53 -53.47 21.47
C GLU A 578 22.80 -54.36 22.48
N GLY A 579 21.92 -55.23 22.00
CA GLY A 579 21.29 -56.23 22.86
C GLY A 579 22.33 -57.24 23.32
N ASP A 580 22.52 -57.36 24.63
CA ASP A 580 23.17 -58.51 25.27
C ASP A 580 22.43 -59.82 24.97
#